data_AF-A0A8M1HKP5-F1
#
_entry.id   AF-A0A8M1HKP5-F1
#
_cell.length_a   1.000
_cell.length_b   1.000
_cell.length_c   1.000
_cell.angle_alpha   90.00
_cell.angle_beta   90.00
_cell.angle_gamma   90.00
#
_symmetry.space_group_name_H-M   'P 1'
#
loop_
_entity.id
_entity.type
_entity.pdbx_description
1 polymer ?
#
loop_
_entity_poly.entity_id
_entity_poly.type
_entity_poly.pdbx_seq_one_letter_code
_entity_poly.pdbx_strand_id
1 'polypeptide(L)'
;MIDSEETSYRFSVQGPGTYQCAVTRLVFNMTQQGQLSYRIIQWDESLLQSAGKTPAGPLYSIQCSEDAVSQLHLPHCETQPELITGGLSVVHFTDDGMSILEPLLITNTHVVVDVHHFSAFWLGVGSI
;
A
#
# COMPACT_ATOMS: atom_id res chain seq x y z
N MET A 1 8.68 -14.05 26.30
CA MET A 1 7.45 -13.89 25.48
C MET A 1 7.91 -13.30 24.17
N ILE A 2 7.54 -13.91 23.06
CA ILE A 2 8.13 -13.66 21.74
C ILE A 2 7.69 -12.26 21.29
N ASP A 3 8.65 -11.34 21.20
CA ASP A 3 8.50 -10.08 20.49
C ASP A 3 8.31 -10.46 19.02
N SER A 4 7.11 -10.30 18.49
CA SER A 4 6.82 -10.59 17.09
C SER A 4 7.67 -9.63 16.24
N GLU A 5 8.66 -10.15 15.51
CA GLU A 5 9.59 -9.36 14.70
C GLU A 5 8.85 -8.62 13.56
N GLU A 6 8.24 -7.49 13.90
CA GLU A 6 7.60 -6.60 12.95
C GLU A 6 8.69 -5.91 12.14
N THR A 7 8.84 -6.31 10.87
CA THR A 7 9.90 -5.77 10.01
C THR A 7 9.55 -4.33 9.63
N SER A 8 10.37 -3.39 10.08
CA SER A 8 10.23 -1.96 9.77
C SER A 8 11.32 -1.49 8.81
N TYR A 9 10.92 -0.62 7.88
CA TYR A 9 11.79 0.02 6.91
C TYR A 9 11.69 1.53 7.10
N ARG A 10 12.83 2.24 7.04
CA ARG A 10 12.87 3.69 7.16
C ARG A 10 13.95 4.27 6.26
N PHE A 11 13.62 5.35 5.58
CA PHE A 11 14.55 6.07 4.72
C PHE A 11 14.23 7.57 4.67
N SER A 12 15.26 8.37 4.40
CA SER A 12 15.16 9.80 4.23
C SER A 12 15.35 10.13 2.75
N VAL A 13 14.39 10.85 2.20
CA VAL A 13 14.35 11.27 0.81
C VAL A 13 14.79 12.73 0.72
N GLN A 14 15.70 13.04 -0.20
CA GLN A 14 16.33 14.37 -0.33
C GLN A 14 15.54 15.32 -1.24
N GLY A 15 14.51 14.85 -1.95
CA GLY A 15 13.74 15.69 -2.84
C GLY A 15 12.71 14.91 -3.66
N PRO A 16 11.98 15.60 -4.55
CA PRO A 16 10.92 15.01 -5.36
C PRO A 16 11.44 13.85 -6.23
N GLY A 17 10.61 12.84 -6.45
CA GLY A 17 10.93 11.71 -7.31
C GLY A 17 10.25 10.42 -6.90
N THR A 18 10.47 9.38 -7.70
CA THR A 18 9.91 8.05 -7.46
C THR A 18 10.95 7.15 -6.80
N TYR A 19 10.63 6.62 -5.62
CA TYR A 19 11.55 5.83 -4.80
C TYR A 19 10.98 4.44 -4.59
N GLN A 20 11.73 3.42 -5.00
CA GLN A 20 11.36 2.01 -4.84
C GLN A 20 12.20 1.35 -3.76
N CYS A 21 11.54 0.68 -2.81
CA CYS A 21 12.25 -0.21 -1.90
C CYS A 21 12.75 -1.44 -2.66
N ALA A 22 14.06 -1.70 -2.64
CA ALA A 22 14.65 -2.85 -3.33
C ALA A 22 14.18 -4.21 -2.77
N VAL A 23 13.78 -4.25 -1.49
CA VAL A 23 13.36 -5.48 -0.79
C VAL A 23 11.90 -5.79 -1.05
N THR A 24 11.00 -4.84 -0.78
CA THR A 24 9.55 -5.06 -0.85
C THR A 24 8.94 -4.68 -2.19
N ARG A 25 9.70 -4.00 -3.05
CA ARG A 25 9.24 -3.38 -4.31
C ARG A 25 8.19 -2.28 -4.14
N LEU A 26 7.80 -1.92 -2.92
CA LEU A 26 6.89 -0.81 -2.67
C LEU A 26 7.49 0.51 -3.21
N VAL A 27 6.69 1.25 -3.98
CA VAL A 27 7.11 2.50 -4.61
C VAL A 27 6.35 3.69 -4.03
N PHE A 28 7.08 4.77 -3.79
CA PHE A 28 6.54 6.02 -3.28
C PHE A 28 6.88 7.15 -4.25
N ASN A 29 5.86 7.87 -4.69
CA ASN A 29 6.06 9.10 -5.43
C ASN A 29 6.13 10.28 -4.46
N MET A 30 7.34 10.77 -4.24
CA MET A 30 7.63 11.85 -3.31
C MET A 30 7.52 13.21 -4.02
N THR A 31 6.83 14.16 -3.41
CA THR A 31 6.66 15.54 -3.91
C THR A 31 7.68 16.51 -3.34
N GLN A 32 8.36 16.13 -2.25
CA GLN A 32 9.33 16.95 -1.52
C GLN A 32 10.28 16.07 -0.70
N GLN A 33 11.26 16.69 -0.04
CA GLN A 33 12.11 15.99 0.93
C GLN A 33 11.27 15.52 2.13
N GLY A 34 11.65 14.41 2.74
CA GLY A 34 10.88 13.86 3.85
C GLY A 34 11.47 12.60 4.45
N GLN A 35 10.85 12.15 5.53
CA GLN A 35 11.13 10.85 6.12
C GLN A 35 9.93 9.95 5.93
N LEU A 36 10.21 8.75 5.43
CA LEU A 36 9.22 7.72 5.19
C LEU A 36 9.63 6.47 5.98
N SER A 37 8.66 5.90 6.65
CA SER A 37 8.79 4.60 7.29
C SER A 37 7.56 3.76 7.05
N TYR A 38 7.73 2.46 6.93
CA TYR A 38 6.60 1.55 6.86
C TYR A 38 6.94 0.20 7.48
N ARG A 39 5.89 -0.54 7.82
CA ARG A 39 5.96 -1.88 8.39
C ARG A 39 5.09 -2.83 7.60
N ILE A 40 5.48 -4.10 7.54
CA ILE A 40 4.62 -5.15 7.03
C ILE A 40 3.92 -5.78 8.24
N ILE A 41 2.61 -5.63 8.31
CA ILE A 41 1.81 -6.12 9.43
C ILE A 41 1.03 -7.36 9.04
N GLN A 42 0.81 -8.23 10.02
CA GLN A 42 -0.03 -9.41 9.83
C GLN A 42 -1.50 -9.01 9.76
N TRP A 43 -2.24 -9.80 8.99
CA TRP A 43 -3.68 -9.68 8.88
C TRP A 43 -4.37 -10.05 10.18
N ASP A 44 -5.30 -9.21 10.61
CA ASP A 44 -6.37 -9.65 11.51
C ASP A 44 -7.53 -10.17 10.65
N GLU A 45 -8.02 -11.37 10.94
CA GLU A 45 -9.19 -11.95 10.26
C GLU A 45 -10.41 -11.03 10.30
N SER A 46 -10.55 -10.23 11.36
CA SER A 46 -11.63 -9.25 11.49
C SER A 46 -11.57 -8.15 10.41
N LEU A 47 -10.36 -7.71 10.04
CA LEU A 47 -10.12 -6.70 9.01
C LEU A 47 -10.40 -7.24 7.60
N LEU A 48 -10.19 -8.54 7.38
CA LEU A 48 -10.48 -9.18 6.09
C LEU A 48 -11.98 -9.28 5.83
N GLN A 49 -12.75 -9.65 6.87
CA GLN A 49 -14.20 -9.81 6.75
C GLN A 49 -14.90 -8.47 6.48
N SER A 50 -14.46 -7.38 7.10
CA SER A 50 -15.05 -6.06 6.89
C SER A 50 -14.82 -5.53 5.47
N ALA A 51 -13.73 -5.96 4.83
CA ALA A 51 -13.38 -5.51 3.49
C ALA A 51 -14.23 -6.11 2.37
N GLY A 52 -14.77 -7.32 2.57
CA GLY A 52 -15.44 -8.06 1.49
C GLY A 52 -14.53 -8.33 0.28
N LYS A 53 -13.21 -8.25 0.46
CA LYS A 53 -12.17 -8.48 -0.57
C LYS A 53 -11.25 -9.60 -0.14
N THR A 54 -10.63 -10.27 -1.12
CA THR A 54 -9.59 -11.28 -0.87
C THR A 54 -8.20 -10.64 -0.88
N PRO A 55 -7.35 -10.85 0.15
CA PRO A 55 -5.91 -10.55 0.16
C PRO A 55 -5.15 -10.95 -1.10
N ALA A 56 -4.61 -9.96 -1.81
CA ALA A 56 -3.70 -10.15 -2.94
C ALA A 56 -2.28 -9.61 -2.67
N GLY A 57 -1.95 -9.37 -1.39
CA GLY A 57 -0.61 -8.93 -0.99
C GLY A 57 -0.46 -8.67 0.51
N PRO A 58 0.72 -8.20 0.93
CA PRO A 58 0.96 -7.79 2.31
C PRO A 58 0.18 -6.52 2.68
N LEU A 59 -0.11 -6.36 3.98
CA LEU A 59 -0.64 -5.13 4.55
C LEU A 59 0.53 -4.23 5.00
N TYR A 60 0.59 -3.02 4.45
CA TYR A 60 1.64 -2.05 4.72
C TYR A 60 1.11 -0.94 5.63
N SER A 61 1.64 -0.82 6.85
CA SER A 61 1.42 0.34 7.71
C SER A 61 2.46 1.40 7.38
N ILE A 62 2.05 2.52 6.81
CA ILE A 62 2.92 3.55 6.25
C ILE A 62 2.80 4.81 7.11
N GLN A 63 3.94 5.44 7.38
CA GLN A 63 4.05 6.72 8.08
C GLN A 63 5.03 7.61 7.32
N CYS A 64 4.64 8.84 7.06
CA CYS A 64 5.47 9.81 6.36
C CYS A 64 5.35 11.18 7.03
N SER A 65 6.39 12.00 6.95
CA SER A 65 6.23 13.45 7.18
C SER A 65 5.16 13.99 6.23
N GLU A 66 4.19 14.73 6.77
CA GLU A 66 2.92 15.10 6.12
C GLU A 66 3.11 15.66 4.69
N ASP A 67 2.22 15.25 3.79
CA ASP A 67 2.11 15.67 2.37
C ASP A 67 3.35 15.45 1.48
N ALA A 68 4.31 14.63 1.92
CA ALA A 68 5.52 14.39 1.13
C ALA A 68 5.39 13.29 0.07
N VAL A 69 4.34 12.46 0.12
CA VAL A 69 4.04 11.41 -0.86
C VAL A 69 2.68 11.70 -1.50
N SER A 70 2.62 11.68 -2.83
CA SER A 70 1.34 11.83 -3.56
C SER A 70 0.77 10.51 -4.05
N GLN A 71 1.63 9.53 -4.34
CA GLN A 71 1.20 8.24 -4.88
C GLN A 71 1.93 7.08 -4.24
N LEU A 72 1.20 5.98 -4.07
CA LEU A 72 1.70 4.70 -3.63
C LEU A 72 1.56 3.70 -4.78
N HIS A 73 2.62 2.96 -5.09
CA HIS A 73 2.53 1.84 -6.03
C HIS A 73 2.73 0.54 -5.26
N LEU A 74 1.66 -0.23 -5.11
CA LEU A 74 1.69 -1.51 -4.40
C LEU A 74 2.00 -2.64 -5.38
N PRO A 75 3.00 -3.49 -5.09
CA PRO A 75 3.37 -4.59 -5.96
C PRO A 75 2.31 -5.71 -5.92
N HIS A 76 2.06 -6.34 -7.07
CA HIS A 76 1.23 -7.55 -7.18
C HIS A 76 1.92 -8.63 -8.03
N CYS A 77 1.41 -9.86 -7.90
CA CYS A 77 1.80 -11.00 -8.74
C CYS A 77 0.69 -11.44 -9.70
N GLU A 78 -0.42 -10.69 -9.78
CA GLU A 78 -1.51 -11.04 -10.68
C GLU A 78 -1.08 -11.07 -12.14
N THR A 79 -1.35 -12.19 -12.80
CA THR A 79 -1.11 -12.39 -14.24
C THR A 79 -2.39 -12.49 -15.04
N GLN A 80 -3.53 -12.60 -14.36
CA GLN A 80 -4.81 -12.84 -15.00
C GLN A 80 -5.36 -11.50 -15.56
N PRO A 81 -5.67 -11.41 -16.87
CA PRO A 81 -5.99 -10.12 -17.50
C PRO A 81 -7.19 -9.41 -16.89
N GLU A 82 -8.26 -10.14 -16.54
CA GLU A 82 -9.46 -9.53 -15.93
C GLU A 82 -9.17 -8.88 -14.56
N LEU A 83 -8.29 -9.48 -13.74
CA LEU A 83 -7.82 -8.86 -12.50
C LEU A 83 -7.01 -7.59 -12.77
N ILE A 84 -6.13 -7.61 -13.78
CA ILE A 84 -5.32 -6.45 -14.19
C ILE A 84 -6.19 -5.32 -14.78
N THR A 85 -7.32 -5.65 -15.43
CA THR A 85 -8.20 -4.66 -16.05
C THR A 85 -9.25 -4.06 -15.12
N GLY A 86 -9.30 -4.48 -13.85
CA GLY A 86 -10.25 -3.89 -12.88
C GLY A 86 -10.69 -4.80 -11.74
N GLY A 87 -10.06 -5.96 -11.53
CA GLY A 87 -10.35 -6.83 -10.39
C GLY A 87 -9.55 -6.50 -9.13
N LEU A 88 -8.55 -5.63 -9.24
CA LEU A 88 -7.72 -5.15 -8.14
C LEU A 88 -8.19 -3.79 -7.63
N SER A 89 -8.19 -3.63 -6.31
CA SER A 89 -8.35 -2.34 -5.64
C SER A 89 -7.41 -2.21 -4.44
N VAL A 90 -7.22 -0.99 -3.94
CA VAL A 90 -6.44 -0.76 -2.72
C VAL A 90 -7.40 -0.49 -1.59
N VAL A 91 -7.28 -1.25 -0.51
CA VAL A 91 -8.03 -0.99 0.71
C VAL A 91 -7.16 -0.16 1.64
N HIS A 92 -7.76 0.88 2.21
CA HIS A 92 -7.11 1.86 3.07
C HIS A 92 -7.84 1.91 4.42
N PHE A 93 -7.10 1.64 5.50
CA PHE A 93 -7.62 1.62 6.88
C PHE A 93 -7.08 2.78 7.68
N THR A 94 -7.97 3.68 8.09
CA THR A 94 -7.67 4.81 8.98
C THR A 94 -8.38 4.64 10.32
N ASP A 95 -8.11 5.56 11.25
CA ASP A 95 -8.84 5.64 12.52
C ASP A 95 -10.35 5.89 12.33
N ASP A 96 -10.73 6.49 11.19
CA ASP A 96 -12.13 6.74 10.81
C ASP A 96 -12.80 5.52 10.15
N GLY A 97 -12.05 4.43 9.91
CA GLY A 97 -12.53 3.18 9.37
C GLY A 97 -11.89 2.80 8.03
N MET A 98 -12.62 2.03 7.24
CA MET A 98 -12.12 1.46 5.97
C MET A 98 -12.66 2.23 4.77
N SER A 99 -11.80 2.44 3.78
CA SER A 99 -12.16 2.94 2.44
C SER A 99 -11.52 2.09 1.35
N ILE A 100 -12.10 2.11 0.15
CA ILE A 100 -11.55 1.50 -1.05
C ILE A 100 -11.06 2.63 -1.96
N LEU A 101 -9.79 2.58 -2.34
CA LEU A 101 -9.18 3.47 -3.31
C LEU A 101 -9.15 2.77 -4.67
N GLU A 102 -9.76 3.43 -5.65
CA GLU A 102 -9.75 2.97 -7.03
C GLU A 102 -8.35 3.17 -7.65
N PRO A 103 -7.80 2.17 -8.34
CA PRO A 103 -6.55 2.31 -9.05
C PRO A 103 -6.59 3.42 -10.11
N LEU A 104 -5.56 4.26 -10.13
CA LEU A 104 -5.29 5.16 -11.25
C LEU A 104 -4.72 4.40 -12.44
N LEU A 105 -3.88 3.40 -12.14
CA LEU A 105 -3.20 2.58 -13.13
C LEU A 105 -2.88 1.22 -12.50
N ILE A 106 -3.18 0.16 -13.24
CA ILE A 106 -2.69 -1.19 -12.94
C ILE A 106 -1.69 -1.55 -14.05
N THR A 107 -0.46 -1.81 -13.66
CA THR A 107 0.60 -2.27 -14.57
C THR A 107 0.73 -3.79 -14.48
N ASN A 108 1.72 -4.38 -15.15
CA ASN A 108 2.01 -5.81 -14.99
C ASN A 108 2.52 -6.19 -13.59
N THR A 109 2.88 -5.22 -12.74
CA THR A 109 3.58 -5.49 -11.49
C THR A 109 3.13 -4.63 -10.31
N HIS A 110 2.40 -3.54 -10.56
CA HIS A 110 1.99 -2.58 -9.54
C HIS A 110 0.61 -2.01 -9.80
N VAL A 111 -0.12 -1.75 -8.72
CA VAL A 111 -1.31 -0.91 -8.68
C VAL A 111 -0.91 0.45 -8.13
N VAL A 112 -1.28 1.53 -8.83
CA VAL A 112 -0.97 2.92 -8.47
C VAL A 112 -2.22 3.61 -7.95
N VAL A 113 -2.13 4.26 -6.80
CA VAL A 113 -3.20 5.06 -6.19
C VAL A 113 -2.69 6.40 -5.67
N ASP A 114 -3.54 7.42 -5.71
CA ASP A 114 -3.30 8.68 -5.00
C ASP A 114 -3.53 8.46 -3.50
N VAL A 115 -2.68 9.08 -2.68
CA VAL A 115 -2.76 9.00 -1.22
C VAL A 115 -2.59 10.39 -0.61
N HIS A 116 -3.44 10.71 0.36
CA HIS A 116 -3.43 11.98 1.10
C HIS A 116 -3.22 11.80 2.60
N HIS A 117 -3.46 10.59 3.10
CA HIS A 117 -3.31 10.22 4.50
C HIS A 117 -2.52 8.93 4.58
N PHE A 118 -1.56 8.83 5.49
CA PHE A 118 -0.74 7.62 5.64
C PHE A 118 -1.22 6.80 6.84
N SER A 119 -1.57 5.56 6.56
CA SER A 119 -2.10 4.60 7.53
C SER A 119 -1.80 3.18 7.00
N ALA A 120 -2.73 2.22 7.10
CA ALA A 120 -2.53 0.87 6.57
C ALA A 120 -3.17 0.66 5.18
N PHE A 121 -2.42 0.06 4.26
CA PHE A 121 -2.82 -0.18 2.87
C PHE A 121 -2.54 -1.61 2.41
N TRP A 122 -3.46 -2.19 1.64
CA TRP A 122 -3.25 -3.50 1.01
C TRP A 122 -4.03 -3.66 -0.30
N LEU A 123 -3.70 -4.72 -1.07
CA LEU A 123 -4.33 -5.03 -2.36
C LEU A 123 -5.44 -6.07 -2.28
N GLY A 124 -6.67 -5.65 -2.60
CA GLY A 124 -7.86 -6.49 -2.62
C GLY A 124 -8.23 -7.00 -4.00
N VAL A 125 -8.60 -8.29 -4.09
CA VAL A 125 -9.29 -8.87 -5.24
C VAL A 125 -10.78 -9.03 -4.92
N GLY A 126 -11.61 -8.59 -5.86
CA GLY A 126 -13.07 -8.80 -5.83
C GLY A 126 -13.82 -7.68 -6.53
N SER A 127 -15.01 -7.96 -7.04
CA SER A 127 -15.88 -6.98 -7.71
C SER A 127 -16.08 -5.73 -6.83
N ILE A 128 -16.00 -4.54 -7.42
CA ILE A 128 -16.35 -3.27 -6.78
C ILE A 128 -17.86 -3.23 -6.54
#